data_AF-A0A4D7K8P2-F1
#
_entry.id   AF-A0A4D7K8P2-F1
#
_cell.length_a   1.000
_cell.length_b   1.000
_cell.length_c   1.000
_cell.angle_alpha   90.00
_cell.angle_beta   90.00
_cell.angle_gamma   90.00
#
_symmetry.space_group_name_H-M   'P 1'
#
loop_
_entity.id
_entity.type
_entity.pdbx_description
1 polymer ?
#
loop_
_entity_poly.entity_id
_entity_poly.type
_entity_poly.pdbx_seq_one_letter_code
_entity_poly.pdbx_strand_id
1 'polypeptide(L)'
;MIRDFFRLNGKKIKNWLLLIVILFSIMMAIIYSFAKIPQEQSTFKSLLIAAVFVVTITLLIFFLFIIIWMTNQKRRNKALTHFPFNQLTSIGFQSYEINKNKIYDFTNIILLNRINDYQVIVDVNQNTPNNIDFQILFENKNPKSDNYIKWKKVFNNDKILSAKLSFNIKKNRLKSIDELNRELIKITNQLKRENFKPYIEHRQD
;
A
#
# COMPACT_ATOMS: atom_id res chain seq x y z
N MET A 1 2.32 -11.86 11.65
CA MET A 1 1.51 -10.76 11.09
C MET A 1 1.42 -9.57 12.02
N ILE A 2 0.86 -9.70 13.23
CA ILE A 2 0.80 -8.55 14.16
C ILE A 2 2.19 -8.14 14.67
N ARG A 3 3.05 -9.11 14.96
CA ARG A 3 4.47 -8.87 15.26
C ARG A 3 5.18 -8.09 14.14
N ASP A 4 4.93 -8.48 12.90
CA ASP A 4 5.54 -7.84 11.73
C ASP A 4 5.00 -6.41 11.54
N PHE A 5 3.71 -6.18 11.82
CA PHE A 5 3.12 -4.85 11.83
C PHE A 5 3.85 -3.92 12.80
N PHE A 6 3.96 -4.31 14.08
CA PHE A 6 4.63 -3.51 15.10
C PHE A 6 6.12 -3.34 14.81
N ARG A 7 6.79 -4.36 14.26
CA ARG A 7 8.19 -4.27 13.83
C ARG A 7 8.37 -3.21 12.73
N LEU A 8 7.50 -3.19 11.73
CA LEU A 8 7.60 -2.29 10.57
C LEU A 8 7.07 -0.87 10.86
N ASN A 9 6.12 -0.72 11.78
CA ASN A 9 5.38 0.53 12.01
C ASN A 9 5.53 1.09 13.42
N GLY A 10 6.34 0.48 14.29
CA GLY A 10 6.41 0.82 15.72
C GLY A 10 6.66 2.30 15.99
N LYS A 11 7.57 2.94 15.23
CA LYS A 11 7.82 4.39 15.34
C LYS A 11 6.57 5.23 15.00
N LYS A 12 5.84 4.87 13.94
CA LYS A 12 4.63 5.56 13.50
C LYS A 12 3.50 5.41 14.52
N ILE A 13 3.34 4.19 15.06
CA ILE A 13 2.37 3.89 16.11
C ILE A 13 2.68 4.68 17.37
N LYS A 14 3.94 4.76 17.78
CA LYS A 14 4.37 5.57 18.94
C LYS A 14 3.99 7.04 18.75
N ASN A 15 4.25 7.61 17.58
CA ASN A 15 3.91 9.00 17.27
C ASN A 15 2.39 9.23 17.28
N TRP A 16 1.62 8.30 16.70
CA TRP A 16 0.15 8.34 16.73
C TRP A 16 -0.42 8.26 18.15
N LEU A 17 0.09 7.35 18.98
CA LEU A 17 -0.33 7.23 20.37
C LEU A 17 -0.01 8.50 21.17
N LEU A 18 1.17 9.09 20.96
CA LEU A 18 1.55 10.34 21.60
C LEU A 18 0.62 11.49 21.20
N LEU A 19 0.23 11.57 19.92
CA LEU A 19 -0.74 12.55 19.44
C LEU A 19 -2.12 12.34 20.08
N ILE A 20 -2.59 11.09 20.20
CA ILE A 20 -3.85 10.76 20.87
C ILE A 20 -3.82 11.19 22.35
N VAL A 21 -2.72 10.92 23.05
CA VAL A 21 -2.54 11.32 24.46
C VAL A 21 -2.55 12.84 24.62
N ILE A 22 -1.90 13.58 23.72
CA ILE A 22 -1.91 15.05 23.73
C ILE A 22 -3.33 15.58 23.50
N LEU A 23 -4.04 15.09 22.48
CA LEU A 23 -5.41 15.51 22.19
C LEU A 23 -6.34 15.20 23.36
N PHE A 24 -6.22 14.03 23.98
CA PHE A 24 -6.98 13.65 25.16
C PHE A 24 -6.71 14.60 26.34
N SER A 25 -5.44 14.94 26.58
CA SER A 25 -5.04 15.83 27.67
C SER A 25 -5.60 17.24 27.49
N ILE A 26 -5.52 17.79 26.27
CA ILE A 26 -6.11 19.09 25.92
C ILE A 26 -7.62 19.07 26.16
N MET A 27 -8.29 18.02 25.69
CA MET A 27 -9.73 17.87 25.85
C MET A 27 -10.15 17.80 27.33
N MET A 28 -9.41 17.06 28.16
CA MET A 28 -9.65 17.00 29.61
C MET A 28 -9.44 18.35 30.30
N ALA A 29 -8.43 19.13 29.88
CA ALA A 29 -8.20 20.48 30.39
C ALA A 29 -9.34 21.45 30.05
N ILE A 30 -9.90 21.33 28.83
CA ILE A 30 -11.08 22.09 28.41
C ILE A 30 -12.28 21.73 29.31
N ILE A 31 -12.59 20.44 29.45
CA ILE A 31 -13.70 19.96 30.31
C ILE A 31 -13.53 20.48 31.74
N TYR A 32 -12.32 20.36 32.32
CA TYR A 32 -12.03 20.86 33.66
C TYR A 32 -12.25 22.37 33.80
N SER A 33 -11.89 23.15 32.77
CA SER A 33 -12.10 24.60 32.76
C SER A 33 -13.58 24.96 32.74
N PHE A 34 -14.40 24.22 31.98
CA PHE A 34 -15.85 24.39 31.96
C PHE A 34 -16.54 23.92 33.25
N ALA A 35 -15.98 22.93 33.96
CA ALA A 35 -16.53 22.44 35.24
C ALA A 35 -16.53 23.50 36.35
N LYS A 36 -15.65 24.51 36.25
CA LYS A 36 -15.54 25.61 37.24
C LYS A 36 -16.52 26.75 37.00
N ILE A 37 -17.21 26.77 35.86
CA ILE A 37 -18.21 27.79 35.55
C ILE A 37 -19.50 27.39 36.29
N PRO A 38 -19.99 28.20 37.22
CA PRO A 38 -21.22 27.88 37.94
C PRO A 38 -22.41 28.06 36.99
N GLN A 39 -22.95 26.98 36.39
CA GLN A 39 -24.30 26.99 35.82
C GLN A 39 -24.84 25.59 35.44
N GLU A 40 -26.16 25.48 35.55
CA GLU A 40 -27.07 24.38 35.19
C GLU A 40 -26.42 23.12 34.56
N GLN A 41 -26.54 21.98 35.26
CA GLN A 41 -25.85 20.69 35.02
C GLN A 41 -25.95 20.07 33.60
N SER A 42 -26.70 20.66 32.67
CA SER A 42 -26.98 20.13 31.34
C SER A 42 -25.78 20.23 30.37
N THR A 43 -25.10 21.37 30.31
CA THR A 43 -24.05 21.66 29.32
C THR A 43 -22.73 20.93 29.60
N PHE A 44 -22.40 20.70 30.87
CA PHE A 44 -21.20 19.95 31.25
C PHE A 44 -21.31 18.45 30.88
N LYS A 45 -22.49 17.86 31.09
CA LYS A 45 -22.74 16.44 30.75
C LYS A 45 -22.65 16.20 29.24
N SER A 46 -23.19 17.10 28.42
CA SER A 46 -23.13 16.96 26.97
C SER A 46 -21.71 17.12 26.41
N LEU A 47 -20.91 18.03 26.97
CA LEU A 47 -19.48 18.18 26.63
C LEU A 47 -18.67 16.92 26.96
N LEU A 48 -18.92 16.29 28.11
CA LEU A 48 -18.23 15.07 28.52
C LEU A 48 -18.60 13.89 27.61
N ILE A 49 -19.88 13.76 27.23
CA ILE A 49 -20.33 12.74 26.27
C ILE A 49 -19.67 12.95 24.91
N ALA A 50 -19.65 14.18 24.40
CA ALA A 50 -19.02 14.51 23.12
C ALA A 50 -17.52 14.18 23.11
N ALA A 51 -16.83 14.50 24.21
CA ALA A 51 -15.42 14.20 24.41
C ALA A 51 -15.11 12.69 24.35
N VAL A 52 -15.87 11.88 25.10
CA VAL A 52 -15.75 10.42 25.07
C VAL A 52 -16.00 9.88 23.67
N PHE A 53 -16.99 10.43 22.96
CA PHE A 53 -17.34 10.01 21.61
C PHE A 53 -16.22 10.29 20.60
N VAL A 54 -15.60 11.47 20.64
CA VAL A 54 -14.47 11.84 19.77
C VAL A 54 -13.28 10.90 19.97
N VAL A 55 -12.90 10.62 21.21
CA VAL A 55 -11.80 9.70 21.52
C VAL A 55 -12.10 8.29 21.05
N THR A 56 -13.32 7.81 21.31
CA THR A 56 -13.75 6.46 20.92
C THR A 56 -13.73 6.29 19.40
N ILE A 57 -14.27 7.26 18.65
CA ILE A 57 -14.24 7.26 17.19
C ILE A 57 -12.80 7.28 16.66
N THR A 58 -11.94 8.12 17.23
CA THR A 58 -10.53 8.22 16.78
C THR A 58 -9.79 6.90 16.97
N LEU A 59 -9.98 6.23 18.10
CA LEU A 59 -9.42 4.91 18.36
C LEU A 59 -9.98 3.85 17.40
N LEU A 60 -11.28 3.88 17.13
CA LEU A 60 -11.94 2.94 16.23
C LEU A 60 -11.43 3.09 14.79
N ILE A 61 -11.29 4.33 14.30
CA ILE A 61 -10.71 4.63 12.98
C ILE A 61 -9.27 4.10 12.91
N PHE A 62 -8.46 4.37 13.92
CA PHE A 62 -7.09 3.88 13.98
C PHE A 62 -7.03 2.34 13.93
N PHE A 63 -7.89 1.66 14.70
CA PHE A 63 -7.98 0.20 14.70
C PHE A 63 -8.42 -0.37 13.35
N LEU A 64 -9.36 0.28 12.66
CA LEU A 64 -9.78 -0.10 11.30
C LEU A 64 -8.60 -0.06 10.32
N PHE A 65 -7.75 0.97 10.37
CA PHE A 65 -6.57 1.03 9.50
C PHE A 65 -5.59 -0.13 9.75
N ILE A 66 -5.41 -0.55 11.01
CA ILE A 66 -4.58 -1.72 11.34
C ILE A 66 -5.20 -2.99 10.75
N ILE A 67 -6.51 -3.20 10.93
CA ILE A 67 -7.22 -4.36 10.38
C ILE A 67 -7.11 -4.41 8.86
N ILE A 68 -7.32 -3.27 8.18
CA ILE A 68 -7.20 -3.16 6.72
C ILE A 68 -5.79 -3.56 6.28
N TRP A 69 -4.76 -3.01 6.94
CA TRP A 69 -3.37 -3.35 6.66
C TRP A 69 -3.13 -4.86 6.84
N MET A 70 -3.50 -5.44 7.99
CA MET A 70 -3.31 -6.86 8.28
C MET A 70 -4.04 -7.74 7.27
N THR A 71 -5.26 -7.38 6.89
CA THR A 71 -6.06 -8.11 5.91
C THR A 71 -5.40 -8.09 4.53
N ASN A 72 -4.89 -6.94 4.10
CA ASN A 72 -4.17 -6.81 2.84
C ASN A 72 -2.88 -7.63 2.83
N GLN A 73 -2.12 -7.61 3.92
CA GLN A 73 -0.92 -8.43 4.09
C GLN A 73 -1.24 -9.92 4.05
N LYS A 74 -2.31 -10.35 4.74
CA LYS A 74 -2.77 -11.74 4.72
C LYS A 74 -3.14 -12.20 3.31
N ARG A 75 -3.92 -11.39 2.59
CA ARG A 75 -4.34 -11.68 1.22
C ARG A 75 -3.14 -11.80 0.29
N ARG A 76 -2.19 -10.86 0.37
CA ARG A 76 -0.98 -10.89 -0.45
C ARG A 76 -0.11 -12.11 -0.14
N ASN A 77 0.17 -12.38 1.12
CA ASN A 77 0.99 -13.54 1.50
C ASN A 77 0.32 -14.84 1.06
N LYS A 78 -1.01 -14.97 1.23
CA LYS A 78 -1.75 -16.12 0.72
C LYS A 78 -1.61 -16.26 -0.79
N ALA A 79 -1.82 -15.19 -1.55
CA ALA A 79 -1.69 -15.20 -3.00
C ALA A 79 -0.29 -15.66 -3.45
N LEU A 80 0.76 -15.14 -2.83
CA LEU A 80 2.15 -15.45 -3.15
C LEU A 80 2.59 -16.86 -2.70
N THR A 81 1.81 -17.58 -1.89
CA THR A 81 2.11 -18.98 -1.56
C THR A 81 1.68 -19.97 -2.65
N HIS A 82 0.89 -19.54 -3.63
CA HIS A 82 0.45 -20.40 -4.72
C HIS A 82 1.54 -20.54 -5.79
N PHE A 83 1.66 -21.74 -6.37
CA PHE A 83 2.52 -21.98 -7.52
C PHE A 83 1.99 -21.24 -8.78
N PRO A 84 2.86 -20.69 -9.65
CA PRO A 84 4.32 -20.60 -9.53
C PRO A 84 4.82 -19.39 -8.72
N PHE A 85 3.94 -18.56 -8.16
CA PHE A 85 4.28 -17.29 -7.51
C PHE A 85 5.07 -17.44 -6.20
N ASN A 86 5.03 -18.62 -5.58
CA ASN A 86 5.89 -18.94 -4.44
C ASN A 86 7.38 -19.05 -4.81
N GLN A 87 7.71 -19.08 -6.09
CA GLN A 87 9.09 -19.17 -6.61
C GLN A 87 9.60 -17.84 -7.19
N LEU A 88 8.93 -16.70 -6.95
CA LEU A 88 9.35 -15.42 -7.52
C LEU A 88 10.80 -15.03 -7.18
N THR A 89 11.31 -15.45 -6.02
CA THR A 89 12.72 -15.23 -5.64
C THR A 89 13.71 -15.92 -6.56
N SER A 90 13.35 -17.06 -7.17
CA SER A 90 14.24 -17.80 -8.08
C SER A 90 14.48 -17.09 -9.41
N ILE A 91 13.59 -16.17 -9.78
CA ILE A 91 13.74 -15.32 -10.97
C ILE A 91 14.18 -13.89 -10.63
N GLY A 92 14.65 -13.66 -9.39
CA GLY A 92 15.29 -12.42 -8.98
C GLY A 92 14.40 -11.42 -8.24
N PHE A 93 13.14 -11.75 -7.93
CA PHE A 93 12.32 -10.84 -7.10
C PHE A 93 12.82 -10.81 -5.65
N GLN A 94 12.93 -9.61 -5.10
CA GLN A 94 13.35 -9.34 -3.73
C GLN A 94 12.30 -8.54 -2.98
N SER A 95 12.27 -8.72 -1.65
CA SER A 95 11.37 -7.96 -0.78
C SER A 95 11.89 -6.53 -0.60
N TYR A 96 11.00 -5.55 -0.72
CA TYR A 96 11.31 -4.15 -0.53
C TYR A 96 10.28 -3.50 0.40
N GLU A 97 10.73 -2.67 1.34
CA GLU A 97 9.86 -1.90 2.23
C GLU A 97 9.46 -0.59 1.55
N ILE A 98 8.16 -0.31 1.50
CA ILE A 98 7.61 0.93 0.95
C ILE A 98 6.93 1.74 2.04
N ASN A 99 6.88 3.05 1.84
CA ASN A 99 6.32 4.03 2.76
C ASN A 99 7.06 4.08 4.11
N LYS A 100 8.31 3.60 4.22
CA LYS A 100 9.01 3.45 5.50
C LYS A 100 9.08 4.75 6.30
N ASN A 101 9.43 5.88 5.69
CA ASN A 101 9.51 7.18 6.36
C ASN A 101 8.26 8.05 6.14
N LYS A 102 7.24 7.56 5.43
CA LYS A 102 5.95 8.28 5.36
C LYS A 102 5.24 8.26 6.70
N ILE A 103 4.85 9.44 7.17
CA ILE A 103 4.25 9.65 8.49
C ILE A 103 2.85 9.03 8.56
N TYR A 104 2.04 9.21 7.51
CA TYR A 104 0.61 8.86 7.50
C TYR A 104 0.30 7.48 6.89
N ASP A 105 1.25 6.90 6.15
CA ASP A 105 1.07 5.60 5.51
C ASP A 105 1.78 4.50 6.28
N PHE A 106 1.11 3.37 6.51
CA PHE A 106 1.80 2.20 7.05
C PHE A 106 2.81 1.63 6.06
N THR A 107 3.94 1.20 6.61
CA THR A 107 5.00 0.50 5.89
C THR A 107 4.45 -0.82 5.35
N ASN A 108 4.64 -1.08 4.07
CA ASN A 108 4.29 -2.34 3.43
C ASN A 108 5.53 -2.99 2.85
N ILE A 109 5.54 -4.32 2.73
CA ILE A 109 6.55 -5.04 1.96
C ILE A 109 5.99 -5.29 0.56
N ILE A 110 6.76 -5.09 -0.50
CA ILE A 110 6.39 -5.50 -1.86
C ILE A 110 7.49 -6.39 -2.44
N LEU A 111 7.20 -7.12 -3.51
CA LEU A 111 8.23 -7.82 -4.28
C LEU A 111 8.58 -7.00 -5.52
N LEU A 112 9.87 -6.86 -5.76
CA LEU A 112 10.43 -6.06 -6.84
C LEU A 112 11.52 -6.85 -7.56
N ASN A 113 11.59 -6.72 -8.88
CA ASN A 113 12.70 -7.18 -9.70
C ASN A 113 13.03 -6.15 -10.77
N ARG A 114 14.22 -6.25 -11.37
CA ARG A 114 14.64 -5.48 -12.53
C ARG A 114 14.80 -6.42 -13.73
N ILE A 115 13.98 -6.22 -14.76
CA ILE A 115 13.99 -7.05 -15.97
C ILE A 115 14.18 -6.13 -17.17
N ASN A 116 15.25 -6.35 -17.96
CA ASN A 116 15.61 -5.51 -19.10
C ASN A 116 15.63 -4.00 -18.77
N ASP A 117 16.21 -3.65 -17.62
CA ASP A 117 16.24 -2.31 -17.04
C ASP A 117 14.93 -1.73 -16.51
N TYR A 118 13.79 -2.40 -16.72
CA TYR A 118 12.50 -1.99 -16.16
C TYR A 118 12.31 -2.53 -14.75
N GLN A 119 11.77 -1.69 -13.88
CA GLN A 119 11.32 -2.11 -12.56
C GLN A 119 9.97 -2.81 -12.66
N VAL A 120 9.91 -4.03 -12.14
CA VAL A 120 8.69 -4.84 -12.10
C VAL A 120 8.27 -5.01 -10.64
N ILE A 121 7.07 -4.54 -10.32
CA ILE A 121 6.49 -4.60 -8.98
C ILE A 121 5.37 -5.63 -8.98
N VAL A 122 5.36 -6.49 -7.96
CA VAL A 122 4.25 -7.41 -7.71
C VAL A 122 3.27 -6.77 -6.73
N ASP A 123 2.01 -6.74 -7.12
CA ASP A 123 0.90 -6.31 -6.29
C ASP A 123 -0.23 -7.35 -6.32
N VAL A 124 -1.07 -7.36 -5.30
CA VAL A 124 -2.24 -8.24 -5.23
C VAL A 124 -3.47 -7.36 -5.10
N ASN A 125 -4.37 -7.49 -6.07
CA ASN A 125 -5.53 -6.61 -6.14
C ASN A 125 -6.42 -6.78 -4.88
N GLN A 126 -6.66 -5.68 -4.18
CA GLN A 126 -7.42 -5.69 -2.93
C GLN A 126 -8.88 -6.13 -3.11
N ASN A 127 -9.49 -5.77 -4.25
CA ASN A 127 -10.87 -6.11 -4.60
C ASN A 127 -10.98 -7.52 -5.19
N THR A 128 -9.91 -7.99 -5.85
CA THR A 128 -9.85 -9.33 -6.44
C THR A 128 -8.60 -10.06 -5.92
N PRO A 129 -8.63 -10.58 -4.68
CA PRO A 129 -7.44 -11.14 -4.01
C PRO A 129 -6.90 -12.41 -4.66
N ASN A 130 -7.62 -12.96 -5.65
CA ASN A 130 -7.15 -14.07 -6.48
C ASN A 130 -6.35 -13.58 -7.69
N ASN A 131 -6.15 -12.28 -7.89
CA ASN A 131 -5.40 -11.73 -9.01
C ASN A 131 -4.05 -11.17 -8.51
N ILE A 132 -2.97 -11.66 -9.08
CA ILE A 132 -1.61 -11.16 -8.88
C ILE A 132 -1.26 -10.31 -10.09
N ASP A 133 -0.84 -9.09 -9.81
CA ASP A 133 -0.58 -8.06 -10.78
C ASP A 133 0.93 -7.77 -10.84
N PHE A 134 1.52 -7.87 -12.01
CA PHE A 134 2.87 -7.45 -12.30
C PHE A 134 2.81 -6.10 -13.01
N GLN A 135 3.32 -5.07 -12.34
CA GLN A 135 3.35 -3.71 -12.83
C GLN A 135 4.77 -3.38 -13.29
N ILE A 136 4.93 -3.09 -14.57
CA ILE A 136 6.21 -2.72 -15.19
C ILE A 136 6.20 -1.21 -15.39
N LEU A 137 7.14 -0.51 -14.78
CA LEU A 137 7.15 0.95 -14.74
C LEU A 137 7.97 1.57 -15.89
N PHE A 138 7.43 2.60 -16.53
CA PHE A 138 8.11 3.32 -17.60
C PHE A 138 7.70 4.80 -17.66
N GLU A 139 8.57 5.64 -18.22
CA GLU A 139 8.31 7.07 -18.41
C GLU A 139 7.34 7.31 -19.57
N ASN A 140 6.42 8.26 -19.37
CA ASN A 140 5.56 8.75 -20.43
C ASN A 140 6.37 9.62 -21.39
N LYS A 141 6.58 9.13 -22.62
CA LYS A 141 7.24 9.88 -23.69
C LYS A 141 6.29 10.02 -24.87
N ASN A 142 5.41 11.01 -24.80
CA ASN A 142 4.51 11.48 -25.87
C ASN A 142 3.45 10.48 -26.38
N PRO A 143 2.16 10.88 -26.43
CA PRO A 143 1.02 10.01 -26.74
C PRO A 143 0.83 9.66 -28.24
N LYS A 144 1.85 9.83 -29.11
CA LYS A 144 1.68 9.72 -30.57
C LYS A 144 1.66 8.28 -31.13
N SER A 145 1.65 7.26 -30.28
CA SER A 145 1.54 5.87 -30.71
C SER A 145 0.12 5.38 -30.46
N ASP A 146 -0.57 4.84 -31.46
CA ASP A 146 -1.92 4.26 -31.30
C ASP A 146 -1.93 3.08 -30.30
N ASN A 147 -0.77 2.50 -29.97
CA ASN A 147 -0.62 1.51 -28.89
C ASN A 147 -0.68 2.12 -27.48
N TYR A 148 -0.60 3.44 -27.33
CA TYR A 148 -0.63 4.20 -26.07
C TYR A 148 -1.90 3.94 -25.26
N ILE A 149 -3.05 3.73 -25.92
CA ILE A 149 -4.37 3.60 -25.29
C ILE A 149 -4.47 2.30 -24.44
N LYS A 150 -3.60 1.31 -24.66
CA LYS A 150 -3.66 0.02 -23.95
C LYS A 150 -2.95 0.01 -22.59
N TRP A 151 -2.14 1.01 -22.27
CA TRP A 151 -1.34 1.02 -21.05
C TRP A 151 -2.00 1.85 -19.96
N LYS A 152 -2.35 1.20 -18.83
CA LYS A 152 -3.08 1.84 -17.75
C LYS A 152 -2.16 2.78 -16.96
N LYS A 153 -2.60 4.02 -16.78
CA LYS A 153 -2.00 4.95 -15.84
C LYS A 153 -2.29 4.48 -14.41
N VAL A 154 -1.29 3.98 -13.72
CA VAL A 154 -1.41 3.50 -12.33
C VAL A 154 -1.00 4.57 -11.31
N PHE A 155 -0.29 5.61 -11.73
CA PHE A 155 0.14 6.71 -10.86
C PHE A 155 -0.59 8.01 -11.19
N ASN A 156 -0.89 8.80 -10.16
CA ASN A 156 -1.41 10.18 -10.28
C ASN A 156 -0.39 11.16 -10.90
N ASN A 157 0.66 10.66 -11.55
CA ASN A 157 1.69 11.46 -12.20
C ASN A 157 1.59 11.27 -13.72
N ASP A 158 1.34 12.36 -14.45
CA ASP A 158 1.24 12.35 -15.92
C ASP A 158 2.50 11.85 -16.62
N LYS A 159 3.63 11.79 -15.89
CA LYS A 159 4.94 11.39 -16.41
C LYS A 159 5.26 9.91 -16.26
N ILE A 160 4.47 9.13 -15.50
CA ILE A 160 4.77 7.71 -15.22
C ILE A 160 3.59 6.85 -15.65
N LEU A 161 3.89 5.85 -16.47
CA LEU A 161 2.93 4.85 -16.92
C LEU A 161 3.36 3.47 -16.45
N SER A 162 2.42 2.53 -16.51
CA SER A 162 2.71 1.14 -16.17
C SER A 162 2.03 0.18 -17.12
N ALA A 163 2.75 -0.87 -17.48
CA ALA A 163 2.18 -2.03 -18.13
C ALA A 163 1.78 -3.01 -17.03
N LYS A 164 0.53 -3.47 -17.07
CA LYS A 164 -0.02 -4.35 -16.05
C LYS A 164 -0.32 -5.71 -16.64
N LEU A 165 0.32 -6.75 -16.09
CA LEU A 165 0.06 -8.13 -16.41
C LEU A 165 -0.61 -8.79 -15.20
N SER A 166 -1.85 -9.24 -15.35
CA SER A 166 -2.66 -9.79 -14.26
C SER A 166 -2.86 -11.30 -14.45
N PHE A 167 -2.57 -12.08 -13.41
CA PHE A 167 -2.81 -13.51 -13.39
C PHE A 167 -3.81 -13.88 -12.30
N ASN A 168 -4.87 -14.59 -12.68
CA ASN A 168 -5.81 -15.13 -11.71
C ASN A 168 -5.30 -16.48 -11.18
N ILE A 169 -5.02 -16.58 -9.89
CA ILE A 169 -4.50 -17.76 -9.19
C ILE A 169 -5.39 -18.99 -9.42
N LYS A 170 -6.73 -18.83 -9.44
CA LYS A 170 -7.66 -19.96 -9.60
C LYS A 170 -7.77 -20.44 -11.04
N LYS A 171 -7.52 -19.56 -12.01
CA LYS A 171 -7.63 -19.85 -13.45
C LYS A 171 -6.27 -19.87 -14.14
N ASN A 172 -5.19 -19.91 -13.36
CA ASN A 172 -3.87 -19.61 -13.87
C ASN A 172 -3.45 -20.69 -14.85
N ARG A 173 -3.06 -20.26 -16.05
CA ARG A 173 -2.58 -21.16 -17.11
C ARG A 173 -1.07 -21.37 -17.06
N LEU A 174 -0.35 -20.56 -16.28
CA LEU A 174 1.09 -20.69 -16.12
C LEU A 174 1.44 -22.04 -15.49
N LYS A 175 2.28 -22.81 -16.20
CA LYS A 175 2.74 -24.13 -15.79
C LYS A 175 4.07 -24.09 -15.04
N SER A 176 4.83 -22.99 -15.13
CA SER A 176 6.10 -22.83 -14.41
C SER A 176 6.46 -21.38 -14.14
N ILE A 177 7.44 -21.19 -13.24
CA ILE A 177 8.05 -19.88 -12.99
C ILE A 177 8.81 -19.35 -14.22
N ASP A 178 9.39 -20.24 -15.03
CA ASP A 178 10.08 -19.86 -16.27
C ASP A 178 9.13 -19.34 -17.34
N GLU A 179 7.88 -19.83 -17.38
CA GLU A 179 6.84 -19.28 -18.26
C GLU A 179 6.48 -17.86 -17.85
N LEU A 180 6.31 -17.60 -16.55
CA LEU A 180 6.11 -16.24 -16.03
C LEU A 180 7.29 -15.33 -16.40
N ASN A 181 8.53 -15.78 -16.19
CA ASN A 181 9.71 -15.00 -16.50
C ASN A 181 9.78 -14.66 -17.99
N ARG A 182 9.48 -15.62 -18.87
CA ARG A 182 9.42 -15.40 -20.32
C ARG A 182 8.36 -14.35 -20.70
N GLU A 183 7.17 -14.39 -20.11
CA GLU A 183 6.14 -13.37 -20.36
C GLU A 183 6.59 -11.97 -19.89
N LEU A 184 7.23 -11.86 -18.73
CA LEU A 184 7.77 -10.58 -18.24
C LEU A 184 8.90 -10.04 -19.15
N ILE A 185 9.81 -10.92 -19.59
CA ILE A 185 10.88 -10.57 -20.53
C ILE A 185 10.29 -10.13 -21.88
N LYS A 186 9.25 -10.82 -22.36
CA LYS A 186 8.58 -10.49 -23.62
C LYS A 186 7.98 -9.09 -23.59
N ILE A 187 7.26 -8.74 -22.52
CA ILE A 187 6.64 -7.41 -22.39
C ILE A 187 7.71 -6.32 -22.26
N THR A 188 8.72 -6.52 -21.42
CA THR A 188 9.80 -5.52 -21.27
C THR A 188 10.60 -5.32 -22.56
N ASN A 189 10.84 -6.39 -23.33
CA ASN A 189 11.42 -6.28 -24.67
C ASN A 189 10.53 -5.52 -25.65
N GLN A 190 9.20 -5.70 -25.58
CA GLN A 190 8.26 -4.93 -26.38
C GLN A 190 8.33 -3.44 -26.01
N LEU A 191 8.33 -3.10 -24.71
CA LEU A 191 8.48 -1.71 -24.25
C LEU A 191 9.78 -1.08 -24.76
N LYS A 192 10.89 -1.84 -24.73
CA LYS A 192 12.18 -1.40 -25.25
C LYS A 192 12.14 -1.14 -26.76
N ARG A 193 11.51 -2.03 -27.54
CA ARG A 193 11.31 -1.85 -28.99
C ARG A 193 10.44 -0.64 -29.32
N GLU A 194 9.45 -0.36 -28.48
CA GLU A 194 8.57 0.81 -28.61
C GLU A 194 9.20 2.11 -28.06
N ASN A 195 10.49 2.07 -27.68
CA ASN A 195 11.25 3.21 -27.14
C ASN A 195 10.70 3.82 -25.85
N PHE A 196 9.96 3.04 -25.05
CA PHE A 196 9.58 3.47 -23.70
C PHE A 196 10.80 3.45 -22.79
N LYS A 197 11.07 4.55 -22.09
CA LYS A 197 12.18 4.62 -21.15
C LYS A 197 11.83 3.89 -19.85
N PRO A 198 12.71 3.04 -19.31
CA PRO A 198 12.52 2.46 -17.99
C PRO A 198 12.38 3.55 -16.93
N TYR A 199 11.41 3.39 -16.03
CA TYR A 199 11.31 4.22 -14.85
C TYR A 199 11.69 3.39 -13.64
N ILE A 200 12.68 3.87 -12.90
CA ILE A 200 13.08 3.29 -11.62
C ILE A 200 12.43 4.16 -10.55
N GLU A 201 11.40 3.62 -9.93
CA GLU A 201 10.81 4.24 -8.75
C GLU A 201 11.80 4.09 -7.61
N HIS A 202 12.65 5.11 -7.43
CA HIS A 202 13.27 5.40 -6.16
C HIS A 202 12.13 5.76 -5.21
N ARG A 203 11.43 4.76 -4.65
CA ARG A 203 10.54 5.00 -3.52
C ARG A 203 11.44 5.45 -2.38
N GLN A 204 11.65 6.76 -2.33
CA GLN A 204 12.43 7.42 -1.32
C GLN A 204 11.97 6.89 0.03
N ASP A 205 12.98 6.49 0.81
CA ASP A 205 12.83 6.07 2.19
C ASP A 205 11.88 7.03 2.90
#